data_AF-A0A1Y2K086-F1
#
_entry.id   AF-A0A1Y2K086-F1
#
_cell.length_a   1.000
_cell.length_b   1.000
_cell.length_c   1.000
_cell.angle_alpha   90.00
_cell.angle_beta   90.00
_cell.angle_gamma   90.00
#
_symmetry.space_group_name_H-M   'P 1'
#
loop_
_entity.id
_entity.type
_entity.pdbx_description
1 polymer ?
#
loop_
_entity_poly.entity_id
_entity_poly.type
_entity_poly.pdbx_seq_one_letter_code
_entity_poly.pdbx_strand_id
1 'polypeptide(L)'
;MTSGEYQRVAALEQQRKKVGRELRAALSGGLYLSFNRLQSSWRSYRRARCYFEARLAQLEGSRHGPPLMVRNARNASGKLQQDPACLVDLLEQEGRLWLRYREHADRAVNQSEKELTQAKIDRQTSKLLSQEIRQTLDDRGDKALGRIYRATYTSWLNVMAMQCVFEAMLPVVREDELEAAMSPMMDTRCLQNHMQQMVVTLKSYQTRIGALPEKAAESSAPTPPPAQASPPPSKPASNICVMSGLPDEFQLVAAGVYSGGQPASKQLEKGGPVTRQVVVKAHLPDKPVVLALTAYDPVIWRIHRSPQTTIAGVIVSGYSAQSVEGVARDVPVRNVNGPLNERSDCRRFYAYRTDQAESLNARLKTLTGRSMDHFEPGGGSVRSIALGQAEQVPESDWIVGGTGEMPKSGANQAELPAGMAGFEALAARGDLRLATQAEIDAWVNKAQQKRPGVKITHRMRVGNAYMVLKQTTLPNNQRSPSLISGQSGSGIPTLLLPSGAPSPNNRDGIIMLYRMEQGDCVGLLDRACVQRRSAKIVIK
;
A
#
# COMPACT_ATOMS: atom_id res chain seq x y z
N MET A 1 21.18 -12.75 26.31
CA MET A 1 22.26 -13.13 25.38
C MET A 1 23.58 -13.07 26.10
N THR A 2 24.42 -14.08 25.94
CA THR A 2 25.83 -14.01 26.33
C THR A 2 26.61 -13.12 25.34
N SER A 3 27.79 -12.64 25.74
CA SER A 3 28.68 -11.86 24.86
C SER A 3 29.01 -12.61 23.56
N GLY A 4 29.13 -13.95 23.64
CA GLY A 4 29.38 -14.82 22.48
C GLY A 4 28.23 -14.87 21.47
N GLU A 5 26.97 -14.86 21.94
CA GLU A 5 25.80 -14.83 21.06
C GLU A 5 25.70 -13.50 20.30
N TYR A 6 26.07 -12.38 20.94
CA TYR A 6 26.09 -11.07 20.30
C TYR A 6 27.14 -11.01 19.18
N GLN A 7 28.34 -11.52 19.43
CA GLN A 7 29.40 -11.60 18.42
C GLN A 7 29.00 -12.51 17.25
N ARG A 8 28.33 -13.63 17.52
CA ARG A 8 27.82 -14.54 16.50
C ARG A 8 26.74 -13.90 15.61
N VAL A 9 25.79 -13.18 16.20
CA VAL A 9 24.77 -12.41 15.45
C VAL A 9 25.43 -11.33 14.59
N ALA A 10 26.40 -10.59 15.15
CA ALA A 10 27.12 -9.56 14.41
C ALA A 10 27.90 -10.15 13.21
N ALA A 11 28.54 -11.31 13.38
CA ALA A 11 29.25 -12.01 12.31
C ALA A 11 28.30 -12.46 11.18
N LEU A 12 27.15 -13.07 11.53
CA LEU A 12 26.14 -13.48 10.56
C LEU A 12 25.54 -12.27 9.81
N GLU A 13 25.30 -11.16 10.50
CA GLU A 13 24.87 -9.92 9.86
C GLU A 13 25.92 -9.37 8.89
N GLN A 14 27.20 -9.44 9.26
CA GLN A 14 28.30 -8.98 8.41
C GLN A 14 28.45 -9.85 7.17
N GLN A 15 28.33 -11.18 7.31
CA GLN A 15 28.32 -12.12 6.20
C GLN A 15 27.12 -11.87 5.27
N ARG A 16 25.92 -11.67 5.81
CA ARG A 16 24.73 -11.30 5.02
C ARG A 16 24.95 -10.00 4.24
N LYS A 17 25.50 -8.97 4.90
CA LYS A 17 25.81 -7.68 4.26
C LYS A 17 26.85 -7.84 3.15
N LYS A 18 27.80 -8.78 3.29
CA LYS A 18 28.78 -9.11 2.24
C LYS A 18 28.11 -9.76 1.03
N VAL A 19 27.38 -10.85 1.23
CA VAL A 19 26.65 -11.57 0.16
C VAL A 19 25.66 -10.64 -0.57
N GLY A 20 24.93 -9.80 0.17
CA GLY A 20 24.00 -8.84 -0.43
C GLY A 20 24.68 -7.74 -1.26
N ARG A 21 25.97 -7.42 -1.01
CA ARG A 21 26.75 -6.51 -1.86
C ARG A 21 27.23 -7.21 -3.12
N GLU A 22 27.68 -8.46 -3.01
CA GLU A 22 28.12 -9.28 -4.13
C GLU A 22 26.96 -9.52 -5.11
N LEU A 23 25.78 -9.89 -4.60
CA LEU A 23 24.58 -10.04 -5.43
C LEU A 23 24.11 -8.72 -6.05
N ARG A 24 24.24 -7.58 -5.36
CA ARG A 24 23.93 -6.27 -5.95
C ARG A 24 24.85 -5.91 -7.11
N ALA A 25 26.11 -6.34 -7.06
CA ALA A 25 27.06 -6.13 -8.15
C ALA A 25 26.80 -7.08 -9.32
N ALA A 26 26.25 -8.27 -9.06
CA ALA A 26 26.00 -9.31 -10.06
C ALA A 26 24.62 -9.23 -10.76
N LEU A 27 23.60 -8.65 -10.12
CA LEU A 27 22.22 -8.66 -10.65
C LEU A 27 21.86 -7.35 -11.37
N SER A 28 21.24 -7.46 -12.56
CA SER A 28 20.65 -6.33 -13.29
C SER A 28 19.42 -5.74 -12.57
N GLY A 29 18.98 -4.54 -12.98
CA GLY A 29 18.01 -3.73 -12.25
C GLY A 29 16.67 -4.42 -11.94
N GLY A 30 16.16 -5.26 -12.86
CA GLY A 30 14.91 -6.02 -12.67
C GLY A 30 15.05 -7.10 -11.59
N LEU A 31 16.09 -7.93 -11.69
CA LEU A 31 16.42 -8.98 -10.72
C LEU A 31 16.70 -8.42 -9.32
N TYR A 32 17.35 -7.26 -9.23
CA TYR A 32 17.60 -6.58 -7.96
C TYR A 32 16.30 -6.11 -7.27
N LEU A 33 15.29 -5.66 -8.02
CA LEU A 33 14.00 -5.27 -7.45
C LEU A 33 13.22 -6.48 -6.92
N SER A 34 13.20 -7.59 -7.67
CA SER A 34 12.61 -8.86 -7.23
C SER A 34 13.29 -9.39 -5.96
N PHE A 35 14.62 -9.30 -5.92
CA PHE A 35 15.43 -9.64 -4.75
C PHE A 35 15.08 -8.80 -3.51
N ASN A 36 14.95 -7.48 -3.65
CA ASN A 36 14.56 -6.61 -2.53
C ASN A 36 13.14 -6.91 -2.02
N ARG A 37 12.20 -7.27 -2.92
CA ARG A 37 10.84 -7.69 -2.55
C ARG A 37 10.86 -9.00 -1.77
N LEU A 38 11.66 -9.98 -2.19
CA LEU A 38 11.88 -11.23 -1.47
C LEU A 38 12.46 -10.95 -0.07
N GLN A 39 13.47 -10.09 0.04
CA GLN A 39 14.09 -9.74 1.32
C GLN A 39 13.11 -9.03 2.28
N SER A 40 12.27 -8.13 1.77
CA SER A 40 11.25 -7.45 2.56
C SER A 40 10.18 -8.42 3.07
N SER A 41 9.75 -9.35 2.21
CA SER A 41 8.76 -10.37 2.55
C SER A 41 9.32 -11.35 3.58
N TRP A 42 10.59 -11.73 3.46
CA TRP A 42 11.28 -12.59 4.44
C TRP A 42 11.36 -11.94 5.81
N ARG A 43 11.71 -10.65 5.89
CA ARG A 43 11.73 -9.89 7.15
C ARG A 43 10.35 -9.79 7.80
N SER A 44 9.29 -9.75 6.99
CA SER A 44 7.90 -9.71 7.46
C SER A 44 7.48 -11.07 8.00
N TYR A 45 7.78 -12.15 7.26
CA TYR A 45 7.57 -13.53 7.69
C TYR A 45 8.30 -13.85 9.00
N ARG A 46 9.60 -13.51 9.12
CA ARG A 46 10.40 -13.74 10.34
C ARG A 46 9.78 -13.11 11.58
N ARG A 47 9.33 -11.86 11.46
CA ARG A 47 8.69 -11.13 12.56
C ARG A 47 7.37 -11.78 12.96
N ALA A 48 6.57 -12.17 11.97
CA ALA A 48 5.29 -12.83 12.22
C ALA A 48 5.49 -14.22 12.87
N ARG A 49 6.46 -15.01 12.40
CA ARG A 49 6.80 -16.32 12.96
C ARG A 49 7.32 -16.23 14.40
N CYS A 50 8.29 -15.38 14.69
CA CYS A 50 8.77 -15.25 16.08
C CYS A 50 7.66 -14.78 17.02
N TYR A 51 6.79 -13.87 16.57
CA TYR A 51 5.66 -13.44 17.38
C TYR A 51 4.64 -14.56 17.64
N PHE A 52 4.37 -15.38 16.62
CA PHE A 52 3.51 -16.57 16.74
C PHE A 52 4.10 -17.59 17.72
N GLU A 53 5.37 -17.97 17.56
CA GLU A 53 6.06 -18.94 18.42
C GLU A 53 6.15 -18.46 19.88
N ALA A 54 6.48 -17.18 20.10
CA ALA A 54 6.52 -16.60 21.44
C ALA A 54 5.14 -16.63 22.12
N ARG A 55 4.07 -16.34 21.36
CA ARG A 55 2.70 -16.40 21.89
C ARG A 55 2.26 -17.83 22.17
N LEU A 56 2.63 -18.78 21.31
CA LEU A 56 2.33 -20.19 21.50
C LEU A 56 3.05 -20.75 22.74
N ALA A 57 4.34 -20.42 22.93
CA ALA A 57 5.11 -20.81 24.11
C ALA A 57 4.55 -20.21 25.42
N GLN A 58 4.02 -18.98 25.37
CA GLN A 58 3.29 -18.40 26.52
C GLN A 58 2.04 -19.20 26.88
N LEU A 59 1.29 -19.66 25.88
CA LEU A 59 0.08 -20.47 26.08
C LEU A 59 0.41 -21.89 26.57
N GLU A 60 1.56 -22.44 26.17
CA GLU A 60 2.09 -23.73 26.65
C GLU A 60 2.59 -23.67 28.11
N GLY A 61 2.50 -22.52 28.78
CA GLY A 61 2.88 -22.37 30.20
C GLY A 61 4.39 -22.19 30.44
N SER A 62 5.17 -21.87 29.41
CA SER A 62 6.61 -21.64 29.55
C SER A 62 6.89 -20.36 30.33
N ARG A 63 7.53 -20.48 31.51
CA ARG A 63 7.82 -19.37 32.46
C ARG A 63 8.92 -18.39 32.00
N HIS A 64 9.35 -18.42 30.73
CA HIS A 64 10.51 -17.65 30.26
C HIS A 64 10.20 -16.55 29.23
N GLY A 65 8.93 -16.22 28.99
CA GLY A 65 8.56 -15.11 28.09
C GLY A 65 8.14 -13.84 28.86
N PRO A 66 8.73 -12.66 28.61
CA PRO A 66 8.21 -11.41 29.17
C PRO A 66 6.77 -11.13 28.65
N PRO A 67 5.93 -10.45 29.45
CA PRO A 67 4.57 -10.12 29.04
C PRO A 67 4.59 -9.18 27.82
N LEU A 68 4.09 -9.67 26.69
CA LEU A 68 3.99 -8.90 25.44
C LEU A 68 2.68 -8.11 25.44
N MET A 69 2.71 -6.85 25.87
CA MET A 69 1.62 -5.90 25.65
C MET A 69 1.77 -5.24 24.26
N VAL A 70 1.11 -5.78 23.24
CA VAL A 70 0.96 -5.10 21.94
C VAL A 70 -0.48 -5.24 21.43
N ARG A 71 -1.21 -4.12 21.34
CA ARG A 71 -2.60 -4.06 20.84
C ARG A 71 -2.73 -4.15 19.31
N ASN A 72 -1.64 -4.09 18.54
CA ASN A 72 -1.69 -4.17 17.07
C ASN A 72 -0.35 -4.59 16.41
N ALA A 73 -0.37 -5.69 15.64
CA ALA A 73 0.81 -6.23 14.95
C ALA A 73 1.43 -5.30 13.88
N ARG A 74 0.67 -4.34 13.35
CA ARG A 74 1.14 -3.40 12.29
C ARG A 74 2.04 -2.26 12.80
N ASN A 75 2.01 -1.92 14.10
CA ASN A 75 2.77 -0.79 14.68
C ASN A 75 4.00 -1.21 15.51
N ALA A 76 4.40 -2.47 15.46
CA ALA A 76 5.43 -3.05 16.32
C ALA A 76 6.89 -2.75 15.87
N SER A 77 7.12 -1.69 15.09
CA SER A 77 8.43 -1.36 14.51
C SER A 77 9.39 -0.63 15.47
N GLY A 78 8.91 -0.12 16.61
CA GLY A 78 9.72 0.71 17.50
C GLY A 78 10.21 0.08 18.81
N LYS A 79 9.55 -0.96 19.35
CA LYS A 79 9.86 -1.48 20.69
C LYS A 79 9.56 -2.98 20.88
N LEU A 80 9.89 -3.83 19.89
CA LEU A 80 10.11 -5.25 20.22
C LEU A 80 11.55 -5.39 20.71
N GLN A 81 11.74 -5.61 22.02
CA GLN A 81 12.89 -6.41 22.47
C GLN A 81 12.64 -7.81 21.92
N GLN A 82 13.30 -8.12 20.81
CA GLN A 82 13.17 -9.40 20.13
C GLN A 82 13.78 -10.49 21.02
N ASP A 83 13.09 -11.62 21.16
CA ASP A 83 13.68 -12.83 21.72
C ASP A 83 14.94 -13.18 20.90
N PRO A 84 16.14 -13.07 21.49
CA PRO A 84 17.36 -13.25 20.75
C PRO A 84 17.59 -14.68 20.26
N ALA A 85 17.03 -15.69 20.95
CA ALA A 85 17.18 -17.08 20.57
C ALA A 85 16.46 -17.37 19.24
N CYS A 86 15.22 -16.89 19.10
CA CYS A 86 14.47 -16.98 17.83
C CYS A 86 15.21 -16.26 16.68
N LEU A 87 15.88 -15.15 16.98
CA LEU A 87 16.60 -14.37 15.98
C LEU A 87 17.86 -15.09 15.47
N VAL A 88 18.61 -15.73 16.37
CA VAL A 88 19.83 -16.50 16.06
C VAL A 88 19.51 -17.68 15.16
N ASP A 89 18.55 -18.53 15.54
CA ASP A 89 18.17 -19.72 14.76
C ASP A 89 17.70 -19.35 13.34
N LEU A 90 16.94 -18.26 13.21
CA LEU A 90 16.48 -17.78 11.90
C LEU A 90 17.61 -17.17 11.05
N LEU A 91 18.59 -16.50 11.66
CA LEU A 91 19.76 -15.98 10.94
C LEU A 91 20.67 -17.11 10.44
N GLU A 92 20.76 -18.21 11.19
CA GLU A 92 21.52 -19.39 10.78
C GLU A 92 20.83 -20.18 9.67
N GLN A 93 19.51 -20.37 9.76
CA GLN A 93 18.73 -20.94 8.66
C GLN A 93 18.85 -20.10 7.39
N GLU A 94 18.85 -18.76 7.53
CA GLU A 94 19.08 -17.82 6.44
C GLU A 94 20.49 -17.98 5.86
N GLY A 95 21.54 -18.00 6.69
CA GLY A 95 22.93 -18.23 6.24
C GLY A 95 23.10 -19.56 5.48
N ARG A 96 22.47 -20.63 5.95
CA ARG A 96 22.44 -21.94 5.26
C ARG A 96 21.65 -21.91 3.96
N LEU A 97 20.57 -21.12 3.87
CA LEU A 97 19.88 -20.89 2.59
C LEU A 97 20.79 -20.15 1.62
N TRP A 98 21.44 -19.07 2.05
CA TRP A 98 22.35 -18.25 1.22
C TRP A 98 23.52 -19.06 0.64
N LEU A 99 24.08 -19.98 1.43
CA LEU A 99 25.14 -20.88 0.95
C LEU A 99 24.61 -21.87 -0.09
N ARG A 100 23.42 -22.46 0.14
CA ARG A 100 22.75 -23.33 -0.83
C ARG A 100 22.37 -22.63 -2.14
N TYR A 101 21.93 -21.37 -2.08
CA TYR A 101 21.65 -20.58 -3.29
C TYR A 101 22.89 -20.42 -4.17
N ARG A 102 24.05 -20.19 -3.55
CA ARG A 102 25.32 -20.09 -4.26
C ARG A 102 25.68 -21.44 -4.92
N GLU A 103 25.49 -22.55 -4.21
CA GLU A 103 25.78 -23.91 -4.71
C GLU A 103 24.78 -24.41 -5.77
N HIS A 104 23.53 -23.91 -5.76
CA HIS A 104 22.50 -24.25 -6.74
C HIS A 104 22.60 -23.42 -8.03
N ALA A 105 23.06 -22.16 -7.96
CA ALA A 105 23.39 -21.38 -9.15
C ALA A 105 24.42 -22.08 -10.05
N ASP A 106 25.27 -22.94 -9.48
CA ASP A 106 26.28 -23.72 -10.21
C ASP A 106 25.72 -25.02 -10.84
N ARG A 107 24.49 -25.44 -10.54
CA ARG A 107 23.93 -26.74 -10.98
C ARG A 107 22.43 -26.68 -11.25
N ALA A 108 22.02 -26.50 -12.50
CA ALA A 108 20.65 -26.81 -12.91
C ALA A 108 20.52 -27.06 -14.42
N VAL A 109 20.07 -28.28 -14.81
CA VAL A 109 19.06 -28.56 -15.87
C VAL A 109 18.55 -30.03 -15.72
N ASN A 110 17.22 -30.20 -15.54
CA ASN A 110 16.27 -31.20 -16.12
C ASN A 110 15.20 -31.86 -15.21
N GLN A 111 13.97 -31.93 -15.79
CA GLN A 111 12.79 -32.81 -15.57
C GLN A 111 11.55 -32.22 -14.85
N SER A 112 10.40 -32.10 -15.53
CA SER A 112 9.27 -31.24 -15.06
C SER A 112 7.81 -31.75 -15.16
N GLU A 113 7.48 -32.99 -15.52
CA GLU A 113 6.05 -33.34 -15.70
C GLU A 113 5.37 -34.09 -14.53
N LYS A 114 6.06 -34.98 -13.81
CA LYS A 114 5.47 -35.70 -12.65
C LYS A 114 5.29 -34.81 -11.42
N GLU A 115 5.99 -33.69 -11.35
CA GLU A 115 6.13 -32.85 -10.15
C GLU A 115 5.00 -31.81 -10.02
N LEU A 116 4.39 -31.42 -11.13
CA LEU A 116 3.28 -30.46 -11.15
C LEU A 116 2.02 -31.00 -10.45
N THR A 117 1.77 -32.31 -10.54
CA THR A 117 0.60 -32.95 -9.92
C THR A 117 0.75 -33.02 -8.40
N GLN A 118 1.93 -33.36 -7.88
CA GLN A 118 2.19 -33.43 -6.44
C GLN A 118 2.17 -32.03 -5.80
N ALA A 119 2.71 -31.01 -6.46
CA ALA A 119 2.62 -29.63 -6.00
C ALA A 119 1.17 -29.11 -5.92
N LYS A 120 0.23 -29.59 -6.73
CA LYS A 120 -1.19 -29.23 -6.59
C LYS A 120 -1.82 -29.86 -5.35
N ILE A 121 -1.52 -31.13 -5.07
CA ILE A 121 -2.02 -31.87 -3.91
C ILE A 121 -1.54 -31.22 -2.61
N ASP A 122 -0.24 -30.94 -2.51
CA ASP A 122 0.35 -30.34 -1.31
C ASP A 122 -0.26 -28.95 -1.02
N ARG A 123 -0.69 -28.21 -2.05
CA ARG A 123 -1.26 -26.86 -1.92
C ARG A 123 -2.66 -26.93 -1.34
N GLN A 124 -3.44 -27.92 -1.74
CA GLN A 124 -4.78 -28.16 -1.22
C GLN A 124 -4.71 -28.62 0.24
N THR A 125 -3.80 -29.56 0.55
CA THR A 125 -3.55 -30.02 1.92
C THR A 125 -3.14 -28.88 2.85
N SER A 126 -2.23 -28.01 2.41
CA SER A 126 -1.83 -26.80 3.13
C SER A 126 -3.00 -25.86 3.45
N LYS A 127 -3.88 -25.62 2.47
CA LYS A 127 -5.05 -24.75 2.66
C LYS A 127 -6.01 -25.31 3.69
N LEU A 128 -6.29 -26.62 3.63
CA LEU A 128 -7.18 -27.30 4.56
C LEU A 128 -6.63 -27.25 5.99
N LEU A 129 -5.36 -27.63 6.20
CA LEU A 129 -4.70 -27.55 7.51
C LEU A 129 -4.68 -26.12 8.07
N SER A 130 -4.46 -25.12 7.21
CA SER A 130 -4.51 -23.72 7.65
C SER A 130 -5.91 -23.23 8.02
N GLN A 131 -6.96 -23.75 7.37
CA GLN A 131 -8.34 -23.43 7.73
C GLN A 131 -8.71 -24.09 9.05
N GLU A 132 -8.31 -25.34 9.25
CA GLU A 132 -8.55 -26.10 10.48
C GLU A 132 -7.89 -25.45 11.69
N ILE A 133 -6.58 -25.15 11.62
CA ILE A 133 -5.85 -24.45 12.70
C ILE A 133 -6.52 -23.12 13.06
N ARG A 134 -7.02 -22.40 12.04
CA ARG A 134 -7.72 -21.13 12.28
C ARG A 134 -9.05 -21.35 12.98
N GLN A 135 -9.85 -22.31 12.53
CA GLN A 135 -11.13 -22.63 13.15
C GLN A 135 -10.93 -23.02 14.61
N THR A 136 -9.96 -23.88 14.91
CA THR A 136 -9.60 -24.25 16.30
C THR A 136 -9.19 -23.04 17.15
N LEU A 137 -8.46 -22.07 16.59
CA LEU A 137 -8.07 -20.86 17.32
C LEU A 137 -9.25 -19.89 17.55
N ASP A 138 -10.14 -19.77 16.57
CA ASP A 138 -11.34 -18.94 16.65
C ASP A 138 -12.35 -19.54 17.66
N ASP A 139 -12.54 -20.87 17.67
CA ASP A 139 -13.41 -21.60 18.60
C ASP A 139 -12.94 -21.49 20.07
N ARG A 140 -11.61 -21.41 20.28
CA ARG A 140 -11.02 -21.21 21.60
C ARG A 140 -10.99 -19.75 22.05
N GLY A 141 -11.57 -18.84 21.26
CA GLY A 141 -11.71 -17.42 21.59
C GLY A 141 -10.43 -16.59 21.45
N ASP A 142 -9.32 -17.15 20.95
CA ASP A 142 -8.06 -16.41 20.74
C ASP A 142 -7.98 -15.83 19.31
N LYS A 143 -8.91 -14.91 19.01
CA LYS A 143 -8.98 -14.17 17.74
C LYS A 143 -7.70 -13.37 17.44
N ALA A 144 -6.86 -13.09 18.45
CA ALA A 144 -5.57 -12.46 18.25
C ALA A 144 -4.58 -13.46 17.64
N LEU A 145 -4.46 -14.66 18.21
CA LEU A 145 -3.61 -15.72 17.68
C LEU A 145 -4.03 -16.17 16.28
N GLY A 146 -5.33 -16.30 16.02
CA GLY A 146 -5.85 -16.60 14.68
C GLY A 146 -5.47 -15.54 13.61
N ARG A 147 -5.48 -14.25 13.98
CA ARG A 147 -5.03 -13.15 13.09
C ARG A 147 -3.51 -13.18 12.85
N ILE A 148 -2.73 -13.48 13.88
CA ILE A 148 -1.27 -13.59 13.80
C ILE A 148 -0.88 -14.77 12.90
N TYR A 149 -1.47 -15.95 13.14
CA TYR A 149 -1.26 -17.15 12.35
C TYR A 149 -1.54 -16.91 10.86
N ARG A 150 -2.66 -16.26 10.53
CA ARG A 150 -2.99 -15.89 9.14
C ARG A 150 -1.91 -14.99 8.52
N ALA A 151 -1.46 -13.97 9.24
CA ALA A 151 -0.41 -13.08 8.76
C ALA A 151 0.92 -13.81 8.53
N THR A 152 1.28 -14.74 9.41
CA THR A 152 2.47 -15.60 9.27
C THR A 152 2.36 -16.52 8.05
N TYR A 153 1.24 -17.21 7.88
CA TYR A 153 0.98 -18.12 6.77
C TYR A 153 0.99 -17.39 5.40
N THR A 154 0.30 -16.25 5.29
CA THR A 154 0.31 -15.45 4.05
C THR A 154 1.70 -14.88 3.74
N SER A 155 2.43 -14.42 4.76
CA SER A 155 3.80 -13.93 4.56
C SER A 155 4.73 -15.04 4.11
N TRP A 156 4.59 -16.26 4.65
CA TRP A 156 5.36 -17.42 4.24
C TRP A 156 5.11 -17.78 2.76
N LEU A 157 3.85 -17.91 2.35
CA LEU A 157 3.48 -18.23 0.96
C LEU A 157 4.10 -17.24 -0.03
N ASN A 158 4.06 -15.94 0.29
CA ASN A 158 4.63 -14.90 -0.55
C ASN A 158 6.16 -15.00 -0.66
N VAL A 159 6.85 -15.37 0.43
CA VAL A 159 8.30 -15.61 0.37
C VAL A 159 8.60 -16.83 -0.49
N MET A 160 7.94 -17.96 -0.25
CA MET A 160 8.25 -19.19 -0.97
C MET A 160 7.99 -19.08 -2.47
N ALA A 161 6.88 -18.45 -2.85
CA ALA A 161 6.59 -18.16 -4.25
C ALA A 161 7.68 -17.28 -4.87
N MET A 162 8.11 -16.22 -4.19
CA MET A 162 9.20 -15.36 -4.69
C MET A 162 10.56 -16.05 -4.69
N GLN A 163 10.83 -16.95 -3.74
CA GLN A 163 12.04 -17.75 -3.67
C GLN A 163 12.11 -18.70 -4.87
N CYS A 164 11.04 -19.46 -5.16
CA CYS A 164 11.06 -20.38 -6.30
C CYS A 164 11.10 -19.67 -7.65
N VAL A 165 10.45 -18.50 -7.77
CA VAL A 165 10.61 -17.65 -8.97
C VAL A 165 12.06 -17.15 -9.10
N PHE A 166 12.68 -16.76 -7.99
CA PHE A 166 14.08 -16.33 -7.99
C PHE A 166 15.05 -17.47 -8.33
N GLU A 167 14.86 -18.67 -7.78
CA GLU A 167 15.64 -19.88 -8.09
C GLU A 167 15.51 -20.28 -9.56
N ALA A 168 14.31 -20.20 -10.13
CA ALA A 168 14.06 -20.47 -11.54
C ALA A 168 14.71 -19.43 -12.48
N MET A 169 14.92 -18.19 -12.00
CA MET A 169 15.57 -17.13 -12.79
C MET A 169 17.11 -17.18 -12.77
N LEU A 170 17.73 -17.86 -11.80
CA LEU A 170 19.20 -17.90 -11.67
C LEU A 170 19.97 -18.52 -12.85
N PRO A 171 19.47 -19.53 -13.58
CA PRO A 171 20.17 -20.10 -14.73
C PRO A 171 20.15 -19.23 -16.00
N VAL A 172 19.25 -18.24 -16.09
CA VAL A 172 19.04 -17.43 -17.30
C VAL A 172 19.93 -16.18 -17.23
N VAL A 173 21.17 -16.29 -17.71
CA VAL A 173 22.18 -15.21 -17.61
C VAL A 173 22.23 -14.31 -18.87
N ARG A 174 21.39 -14.56 -19.89
CA ARG A 174 21.30 -13.68 -21.07
C ARG A 174 19.95 -12.96 -21.15
N GLU A 175 20.03 -11.66 -21.46
CA GLU A 175 18.91 -10.70 -21.40
C GLU A 175 17.81 -10.99 -22.45
N ASP A 176 18.17 -11.66 -23.55
CA ASP A 176 17.32 -12.06 -24.67
C ASP A 176 16.48 -13.33 -24.39
N GLU A 177 16.88 -14.15 -23.41
CA GLU A 177 16.14 -15.36 -23.01
C GLU A 177 15.18 -15.11 -21.85
N LEU A 178 15.27 -13.95 -21.20
CA LEU A 178 14.47 -13.60 -20.02
C LEU A 178 12.97 -13.48 -20.36
N GLU A 179 12.63 -12.94 -21.53
CA GLU A 179 11.24 -12.76 -21.96
C GLU A 179 10.56 -14.09 -22.32
N ALA A 180 11.31 -15.05 -22.87
CA ALA A 180 10.83 -16.40 -23.17
C ALA A 180 10.71 -17.29 -21.91
N ALA A 181 11.61 -17.13 -20.93
CA ALA A 181 11.61 -17.88 -19.68
C ALA A 181 10.48 -17.47 -18.70
N MET A 182 9.95 -16.25 -18.83
CA MET A 182 8.94 -15.72 -17.91
C MET A 182 7.54 -16.33 -18.08
N SER A 183 7.28 -17.11 -19.14
CA SER A 183 5.90 -17.53 -19.46
C SER A 183 5.45 -18.89 -18.87
N PRO A 184 6.31 -19.77 -18.32
CA PRO A 184 5.80 -20.86 -17.48
C PRO A 184 6.65 -21.24 -16.23
N MET A 185 7.58 -20.43 -15.73
CA MET A 185 8.47 -20.85 -14.63
C MET A 185 7.91 -20.62 -13.21
N MET A 186 7.35 -21.68 -12.63
CA MET A 186 7.64 -22.01 -11.24
C MET A 186 8.37 -23.34 -11.24
N ASP A 187 9.59 -23.40 -10.72
CA ASP A 187 10.22 -24.68 -10.38
C ASP A 187 9.32 -25.38 -9.36
N THR A 188 8.60 -26.40 -9.83
CA THR A 188 7.62 -27.13 -9.04
C THR A 188 8.27 -27.89 -7.90
N ARG A 189 9.55 -28.27 -8.02
CA ARG A 189 10.29 -29.00 -6.99
C ARG A 189 10.64 -28.08 -5.82
N CYS A 190 11.07 -26.85 -6.10
CA CYS A 190 11.24 -25.83 -5.05
C CYS A 190 9.93 -25.61 -4.28
N LEU A 191 8.83 -25.40 -5.01
CA LEU A 191 7.53 -25.13 -4.40
C LEU A 191 7.04 -26.35 -3.59
N GLN A 192 7.21 -27.55 -4.12
CA GLN A 192 6.84 -28.81 -3.46
C GLN A 192 7.63 -29.03 -2.17
N ASN A 193 8.96 -28.87 -2.19
CA ASN A 193 9.81 -29.03 -1.00
C ASN A 193 9.41 -28.06 0.12
N HIS A 194 9.17 -26.80 -0.22
CA HIS A 194 8.69 -25.80 0.74
C HIS A 194 7.31 -26.14 1.27
N MET A 195 6.40 -26.60 0.40
CA MET A 195 5.07 -26.98 0.82
C MET A 195 5.04 -28.22 1.72
N GLN A 196 5.90 -29.21 1.48
CA GLN A 196 6.07 -30.34 2.39
C GLN A 196 6.58 -29.89 3.76
N GLN A 197 7.58 -29.00 3.81
CA GLN A 197 8.07 -28.42 5.08
C GLN A 197 6.97 -27.64 5.83
N MET A 198 6.13 -26.92 5.10
CA MET A 198 4.98 -26.25 5.69
C MET A 198 3.96 -27.25 6.21
N VAL A 199 3.60 -28.29 5.46
CA VAL A 199 2.66 -29.31 5.96
C VAL A 199 3.17 -29.93 7.26
N VAL A 200 4.48 -30.22 7.36
CA VAL A 200 5.10 -30.70 8.61
C VAL A 200 4.99 -29.65 9.72
N THR A 201 5.29 -28.38 9.42
CA THR A 201 5.21 -27.27 10.38
C THR A 201 3.79 -27.03 10.86
N LEU A 202 2.80 -27.08 9.97
CA LEU A 202 1.39 -26.92 10.28
C LEU A 202 0.86 -28.08 11.12
N LYS A 203 1.22 -29.32 10.79
CA LYS A 203 0.90 -30.48 11.63
C LYS A 203 1.50 -30.33 13.02
N SER A 204 2.74 -29.87 13.14
CA SER A 204 3.35 -29.56 14.44
C SER A 204 2.57 -28.49 15.22
N TYR A 205 2.15 -27.40 14.57
CA TYR A 205 1.31 -26.39 15.21
C TYR A 205 -0.07 -26.91 15.59
N GLN A 206 -0.70 -27.73 14.76
CA GLN A 206 -1.98 -28.37 15.06
C GLN A 206 -1.85 -29.25 16.31
N THR A 207 -0.81 -30.09 16.40
CA THR A 207 -0.54 -30.91 17.58
C THR A 207 -0.29 -30.05 18.83
N ARG A 208 0.53 -29.00 18.73
CA ARG A 208 0.82 -28.09 19.86
C ARG A 208 -0.41 -27.33 20.33
N ILE A 209 -1.21 -26.81 19.40
CA ILE A 209 -2.47 -26.13 19.72
C ILE A 209 -3.45 -27.12 20.36
N GLY A 210 -3.58 -28.34 19.83
CA GLY A 210 -4.43 -29.38 20.41
C GLY A 210 -4.00 -29.80 21.82
N ALA A 211 -2.72 -29.72 22.14
CA ALA A 211 -2.16 -30.04 23.46
C ALA A 211 -2.27 -28.89 24.49
N LEU A 212 -2.63 -27.68 24.08
CA LEU A 212 -2.85 -26.58 25.02
C LEU A 212 -3.99 -26.94 25.97
N PRO A 213 -3.89 -26.66 27.29
CA PRO A 213 -4.97 -26.95 28.22
C PRO A 213 -6.24 -26.24 27.77
N GLU A 214 -7.37 -26.97 27.78
CA GLU A 214 -8.67 -26.37 27.58
C GLU A 214 -8.82 -25.28 28.64
N LYS A 215 -9.10 -24.04 28.21
CA LYS A 215 -9.19 -22.91 29.12
C LYS A 215 -10.29 -23.27 30.11
N ALA A 216 -9.92 -23.60 31.35
CA ALA A 216 -10.86 -23.96 32.39
C ALA A 216 -11.96 -22.93 32.36
N ALA A 217 -13.19 -23.37 32.02
CA ALA A 217 -14.33 -22.49 31.96
C ALA A 217 -14.40 -21.80 33.32
N GLU A 218 -14.09 -20.50 33.35
CA GLU A 218 -14.25 -19.68 34.53
C GLU A 218 -15.71 -19.83 34.93
N SER A 219 -15.92 -20.60 35.99
CA SER A 219 -17.21 -20.89 36.60
C SER A 219 -17.95 -19.57 36.80
N SER A 220 -18.96 -19.34 35.97
CA SER A 220 -19.84 -18.19 36.04
C SER A 220 -20.75 -18.37 37.25
N ALA A 221 -20.31 -17.87 38.41
CA ALA A 221 -21.21 -17.65 39.54
C ALA A 221 -22.28 -16.61 39.12
N PRO A 222 -23.57 -16.84 39.40
CA PRO A 222 -24.64 -15.93 39.01
C PRO A 222 -24.52 -14.62 39.80
N THR A 223 -24.26 -13.53 39.09
CA THR A 223 -24.33 -12.18 39.66
C THR A 223 -25.81 -11.75 39.68
N PRO A 224 -26.33 -11.19 40.79
CA PRO A 224 -27.72 -10.71 40.83
C PRO A 224 -27.94 -9.56 39.83
N PRO A 225 -29.16 -9.45 39.26
CA PRO A 225 -29.45 -8.50 38.20
C PRO A 225 -29.37 -7.06 38.73
N PRO A 226 -28.64 -6.15 38.06
CA PRO A 226 -28.69 -4.74 38.40
C PRO A 226 -30.05 -4.16 38.04
N ALA A 227 -30.65 -3.45 38.99
CA ALA A 227 -31.90 -2.72 38.82
C ALA A 227 -31.80 -1.76 37.62
N GLN A 228 -32.71 -1.93 36.66
CA GLN A 228 -32.85 -1.07 35.49
C GLN A 228 -33.40 0.30 35.93
N ALA A 229 -32.51 1.29 36.04
CA ALA A 229 -32.90 2.68 35.96
C ALA A 229 -32.94 3.08 34.48
N SER A 230 -34.14 3.40 33.97
CA SER A 230 -34.31 3.92 32.62
C SER A 230 -33.57 5.26 32.48
N PRO A 231 -32.67 5.44 31.50
CA PRO A 231 -32.09 6.75 31.25
C PRO A 231 -33.17 7.71 30.72
N PRO A 232 -33.17 8.98 31.14
CA PRO A 232 -34.12 9.97 30.62
C PRO A 232 -33.91 10.15 29.11
N PRO A 233 -34.98 10.45 28.35
CA PRO A 233 -34.91 10.64 26.91
C PRO A 233 -34.03 11.87 26.61
N SER A 234 -32.80 11.61 26.19
CA SER A 234 -31.93 12.66 25.67
C SER A 234 -32.51 13.12 24.34
N LYS A 235 -32.89 14.40 24.30
CA LYS A 235 -33.34 15.13 23.11
C LYS A 235 -32.33 14.86 21.98
N PRO A 236 -32.75 14.35 20.80
CA PRO A 236 -31.81 13.97 19.76
C PRO A 236 -31.08 15.23 19.29
N ALA A 237 -29.78 15.29 19.58
CA ALA A 237 -28.91 16.24 18.92
C ALA A 237 -29.07 16.02 17.41
N SER A 238 -29.44 17.06 16.68
CA SER A 238 -29.55 17.01 15.23
C SER A 238 -28.18 16.63 14.67
N ASN A 239 -27.98 15.35 14.38
CA ASN A 239 -26.74 14.85 13.84
C ASN A 239 -26.65 15.34 12.39
N ILE A 240 -26.03 16.51 12.19
CA ILE A 240 -25.83 17.19 10.90
C ILE A 240 -25.19 16.26 9.85
N CYS A 241 -24.60 15.15 10.29
CA CYS A 241 -23.95 14.17 9.44
C CYS A 241 -24.87 13.10 8.84
N VAL A 242 -26.03 12.84 9.44
CA VAL A 242 -26.95 11.83 8.92
C VAL A 242 -27.49 12.28 7.57
N MET A 243 -27.54 11.37 6.62
CA MET A 243 -28.11 11.62 5.32
C MET A 243 -29.63 11.61 5.44
N SER A 244 -30.25 12.77 5.21
CA SER A 244 -31.70 12.95 5.19
C SER A 244 -32.25 12.88 3.75
N GLY A 245 -33.56 12.66 3.61
CA GLY A 245 -34.23 12.62 2.30
C GLY A 245 -34.03 11.32 1.53
N LEU A 246 -33.63 10.24 2.20
CA LEU A 246 -33.60 8.90 1.63
C LEU A 246 -34.99 8.25 1.73
N PRO A 247 -35.39 7.39 0.77
CA PRO A 247 -36.60 6.59 0.88
C PRO A 247 -36.47 5.55 2.02
N ASP A 248 -37.60 5.03 2.50
CA ASP A 248 -37.61 4.01 3.57
C ASP A 248 -36.91 2.71 3.15
N GLU A 249 -37.07 2.33 1.88
CA GLU A 249 -36.39 1.20 1.27
C GLU A 249 -35.39 1.63 0.19
N PHE A 250 -34.13 1.22 0.37
CA PHE A 250 -33.06 1.41 -0.61
C PHE A 250 -31.99 0.33 -0.46
N GLN A 251 -31.20 0.11 -1.52
CA GLN A 251 -29.93 -0.62 -1.44
C GLN A 251 -28.79 0.36 -1.15
N LEU A 252 -27.86 -0.03 -0.28
CA LEU A 252 -26.64 0.71 0.04
C LEU A 252 -25.43 -0.01 -0.55
N VAL A 253 -24.95 0.48 -1.69
CA VAL A 253 -23.81 -0.09 -2.41
C VAL A 253 -22.62 0.83 -2.29
N ALA A 254 -21.48 0.29 -1.86
CA ALA A 254 -20.26 1.06 -1.71
C ALA A 254 -19.19 0.66 -2.73
N ALA A 255 -18.34 1.62 -3.08
CA ALA A 255 -17.18 1.40 -3.95
C ALA A 255 -15.98 2.22 -3.46
N GLY A 256 -14.78 1.71 -3.69
CA GLY A 256 -13.57 2.29 -3.12
C GLY A 256 -12.34 2.18 -3.99
N VAL A 257 -11.57 3.26 -4.15
CA VAL A 257 -10.34 3.29 -4.99
C VAL A 257 -9.19 3.98 -4.27
N TYR A 258 -7.95 3.74 -4.66
CA TYR A 258 -6.86 4.61 -4.24
C TYR A 258 -6.92 5.96 -4.94
N SER A 259 -7.03 5.94 -6.27
CA SER A 259 -7.05 7.14 -7.10
C SER A 259 -7.85 6.92 -8.38
N GLY A 260 -8.21 8.00 -9.06
CA GLY A 260 -8.80 7.91 -10.39
C GLY A 260 -7.78 7.51 -11.45
N GLY A 261 -8.25 6.93 -12.56
CA GLY A 261 -7.41 6.44 -13.64
C GLY A 261 -7.00 7.55 -14.61
N GLN A 262 -7.78 8.61 -14.69
CA GLN A 262 -7.60 9.70 -15.66
C GLN A 262 -7.57 11.06 -14.98
N PRO A 263 -6.77 12.04 -15.46
CA PRO A 263 -6.89 13.43 -15.03
C PRO A 263 -8.31 13.95 -15.28
N ALA A 264 -8.84 14.72 -14.33
CA ALA A 264 -10.09 15.45 -14.50
C ALA A 264 -9.84 16.79 -15.20
N SER A 265 -10.88 17.35 -15.81
CA SER A 265 -10.83 18.70 -16.40
C SER A 265 -10.84 19.83 -15.37
N LYS A 266 -11.12 19.51 -14.10
CA LYS A 266 -11.22 20.47 -13.00
C LYS A 266 -10.42 19.99 -11.80
N GLN A 267 -9.84 20.93 -11.08
CA GLN A 267 -9.11 20.70 -9.85
C GLN A 267 -10.02 20.97 -8.64
N LEU A 268 -10.16 20.00 -7.73
CA LEU A 268 -11.02 20.14 -6.54
C LEU A 268 -10.33 20.85 -5.38
N GLU A 269 -9.01 20.70 -5.27
CA GLU A 269 -8.23 21.27 -4.17
C GLU A 269 -7.23 22.29 -4.68
N LYS A 270 -7.26 23.48 -4.07
CA LYS A 270 -6.26 24.51 -4.30
C LYS A 270 -4.90 23.98 -3.87
N GLY A 271 -4.06 23.76 -4.86
CA GLY A 271 -2.74 23.21 -4.67
C GLY A 271 -2.69 21.79 -4.07
N GLY A 272 -3.77 21.01 -4.18
CA GLY A 272 -3.73 19.58 -3.85
C GLY A 272 -3.13 18.72 -4.97
N PRO A 273 -3.12 17.38 -4.80
CA PRO A 273 -2.79 16.45 -5.87
C PRO A 273 -3.66 16.68 -7.11
N VAL A 274 -3.18 16.27 -8.29
CA VAL A 274 -3.99 16.32 -9.53
C VAL A 274 -5.30 15.60 -9.30
N THR A 275 -6.41 16.32 -9.50
CA THR A 275 -7.74 15.72 -9.45
C THR A 275 -7.89 14.74 -10.59
N ARG A 276 -8.35 13.54 -10.27
CA ARG A 276 -8.61 12.47 -11.24
C ARG A 276 -10.09 12.17 -11.31
N GLN A 277 -10.49 11.39 -12.30
CA GLN A 277 -11.88 10.98 -12.47
C GLN A 277 -12.01 9.46 -12.51
N VAL A 278 -13.17 8.99 -12.03
CA VAL A 278 -13.61 7.59 -12.08
C VAL A 278 -15.03 7.57 -12.64
N VAL A 279 -15.27 6.73 -13.64
CA VAL A 279 -16.62 6.46 -14.13
C VAL A 279 -17.25 5.34 -13.32
N VAL A 280 -18.38 5.59 -12.67
CA VAL A 280 -19.17 4.57 -11.96
C VAL A 280 -20.32 4.17 -12.85
N LYS A 281 -20.33 2.92 -13.33
CA LYS A 281 -21.41 2.34 -14.11
C LYS A 281 -22.30 1.51 -13.18
N ALA A 282 -23.53 1.98 -12.94
CA ALA A 282 -24.45 1.35 -12.00
C ALA A 282 -25.67 0.76 -12.72
N HIS A 283 -25.82 -0.57 -12.63
CA HIS A 283 -27.03 -1.28 -13.05
C HIS A 283 -27.60 -2.07 -11.85
N LEU A 284 -28.54 -1.44 -11.15
CA LEU A 284 -29.18 -1.93 -9.93
C LEU A 284 -30.69 -1.68 -10.03
N PRO A 285 -31.44 -2.50 -10.80
CA PRO A 285 -32.83 -2.21 -11.17
C PRO A 285 -33.85 -2.46 -10.04
N ASP A 286 -33.50 -3.26 -9.02
CA ASP A 286 -34.49 -3.81 -8.10
C ASP A 286 -35.04 -2.81 -7.08
N LYS A 287 -34.20 -1.87 -6.63
CA LYS A 287 -34.53 -0.89 -5.59
C LYS A 287 -33.81 0.43 -5.83
N PRO A 288 -34.32 1.56 -5.29
CA PRO A 288 -33.55 2.79 -5.24
C PRO A 288 -32.20 2.55 -4.55
N VAL A 289 -31.11 3.12 -5.08
CA VAL A 289 -29.75 2.88 -4.57
C VAL A 289 -29.13 4.14 -3.98
N VAL A 290 -28.51 4.00 -2.81
CA VAL A 290 -27.57 4.95 -2.24
C VAL A 290 -26.16 4.47 -2.54
N LEU A 291 -25.37 5.31 -3.21
CA LEU A 291 -23.98 5.01 -3.56
C LEU A 291 -23.03 5.60 -2.51
N ALA A 292 -22.13 4.79 -1.96
CA ALA A 292 -21.07 5.25 -1.07
C ALA A 292 -19.69 5.10 -1.72
N LEU A 293 -19.13 6.20 -2.21
CA LEU A 293 -17.90 6.20 -3.02
C LEU A 293 -16.74 6.78 -2.20
N THR A 294 -15.61 6.06 -2.14
CA THR A 294 -14.45 6.56 -1.39
C THR A 294 -13.13 6.50 -2.15
N ALA A 295 -12.29 7.54 -2.00
CA ALA A 295 -10.96 7.60 -2.60
C ALA A 295 -9.91 8.18 -1.66
N TYR A 296 -8.64 7.82 -1.87
CA TYR A 296 -7.53 8.45 -1.15
C TYR A 296 -7.22 9.82 -1.75
N ASP A 297 -6.98 9.85 -3.06
CA ASP A 297 -6.68 11.03 -3.86
C ASP A 297 -7.95 11.84 -4.21
N PRO A 298 -7.82 13.09 -4.70
CA PRO A 298 -8.96 13.88 -5.12
C PRO A 298 -9.60 13.28 -6.38
N VAL A 299 -10.89 12.94 -6.28
CA VAL A 299 -11.63 12.25 -7.36
C VAL A 299 -12.96 12.93 -7.70
N ILE A 300 -13.20 13.11 -9.00
CA ILE A 300 -14.52 13.38 -9.56
C ILE A 300 -15.15 12.04 -9.97
N TRP A 301 -16.25 11.69 -9.30
CA TRP A 301 -17.04 10.50 -9.55
C TRP A 301 -18.11 10.79 -10.60
N ARG A 302 -17.95 10.25 -11.80
CA ARG A 302 -18.94 10.38 -12.88
C ARG A 302 -19.88 9.18 -12.85
N ILE A 303 -21.11 9.41 -12.41
CA ILE A 303 -22.11 8.34 -12.30
C ILE A 303 -22.82 8.19 -13.64
N HIS A 304 -22.73 7.00 -14.21
CA HIS A 304 -23.50 6.53 -15.34
C HIS A 304 -24.45 5.47 -14.81
N ARG A 305 -25.75 5.60 -15.09
CA ARG A 305 -26.76 4.65 -14.60
C ARG A 305 -27.53 4.05 -15.77
N SER A 306 -28.00 2.82 -15.61
CA SER A 306 -28.98 2.28 -16.54
C SER A 306 -30.34 2.99 -16.36
N PRO A 307 -31.24 2.96 -17.36
CA PRO A 307 -32.57 3.55 -17.24
C PRO A 307 -33.39 3.03 -16.06
N GLN A 308 -33.21 1.75 -15.74
CA GLN A 308 -33.90 1.04 -14.66
C GLN A 308 -33.30 1.32 -13.27
N THR A 309 -32.13 1.94 -13.19
CA THR A 309 -31.47 2.24 -11.92
C THR A 309 -31.89 3.61 -11.42
N THR A 310 -32.45 3.67 -10.20
CA THR A 310 -32.82 4.93 -9.53
C THR A 310 -31.81 5.26 -8.45
N ILE A 311 -31.03 6.34 -8.62
CA ILE A 311 -30.09 6.82 -7.59
C ILE A 311 -30.87 7.64 -6.56
N ALA A 312 -31.00 7.12 -5.34
CA ALA A 312 -31.66 7.78 -4.21
C ALA A 312 -30.73 8.72 -3.43
N GLY A 313 -29.41 8.55 -3.55
CA GLY A 313 -28.45 9.38 -2.87
C GLY A 313 -27.00 9.01 -3.17
N VAL A 314 -26.08 9.93 -2.93
CA VAL A 314 -24.64 9.68 -3.04
C VAL A 314 -23.91 10.18 -1.80
N ILE A 315 -23.05 9.34 -1.23
CA ILE A 315 -22.12 9.67 -0.17
C ILE A 315 -20.71 9.59 -0.75
N VAL A 316 -19.93 10.65 -0.63
CA VAL A 316 -18.50 10.63 -0.98
C VAL A 316 -17.62 10.90 0.23
N SER A 317 -16.52 10.16 0.38
CA SER A 317 -15.55 10.39 1.46
C SER A 317 -14.14 10.00 1.04
N GLY A 318 -13.14 10.57 1.68
CA GLY A 318 -11.76 10.33 1.30
C GLY A 318 -10.76 11.09 2.15
N TYR A 319 -9.48 10.92 1.79
CA TYR A 319 -8.40 11.71 2.39
C TYR A 319 -8.25 13.09 1.75
N SER A 320 -8.73 13.24 0.52
CA SER A 320 -8.71 14.46 -0.29
C SER A 320 -10.12 14.78 -0.79
N ALA A 321 -10.32 15.96 -1.39
CA ALA A 321 -11.62 16.41 -1.87
C ALA A 321 -12.23 15.48 -2.91
N GLN A 322 -13.51 15.20 -2.76
CA GLN A 322 -14.30 14.37 -3.65
C GLN A 322 -15.42 15.22 -4.26
N SER A 323 -15.79 14.92 -5.51
CA SER A 323 -16.94 15.54 -6.18
C SER A 323 -17.72 14.50 -6.96
N VAL A 324 -19.00 14.76 -7.22
CA VAL A 324 -19.90 13.87 -7.95
C VAL A 324 -20.46 14.61 -9.16
N GLU A 325 -20.52 13.92 -10.29
CA GLU A 325 -21.17 14.36 -11.54
C GLU A 325 -22.12 13.23 -12.01
N GLY A 326 -23.14 13.56 -12.79
CA GLY A 326 -24.02 12.55 -13.40
C GLY A 326 -25.20 12.07 -12.54
N VAL A 327 -25.61 12.89 -11.56
CA VAL A 327 -26.85 12.66 -10.80
C VAL A 327 -27.82 13.83 -10.96
N ALA A 328 -29.12 13.55 -10.81
CA ALA A 328 -30.16 14.58 -10.85
C ALA A 328 -30.01 15.56 -9.67
N ARG A 329 -30.52 16.80 -9.83
CA ARG A 329 -30.29 17.89 -8.85
C ARG A 329 -30.98 17.66 -7.51
N ASP A 330 -32.09 16.93 -7.53
CA ASP A 330 -32.89 16.54 -6.38
C ASP A 330 -32.29 15.34 -5.61
N VAL A 331 -31.32 14.63 -6.19
CA VAL A 331 -30.63 13.53 -5.51
C VAL A 331 -29.71 14.10 -4.42
N PRO A 332 -29.91 13.75 -3.14
CA PRO A 332 -29.05 14.23 -2.07
C PRO A 332 -27.62 13.71 -2.23
N VAL A 333 -26.66 14.63 -2.23
CA VAL A 333 -25.22 14.32 -2.24
C VAL A 333 -24.60 14.74 -0.91
N ARG A 334 -24.01 13.80 -0.17
CA ARG A 334 -23.32 14.04 1.09
C ARG A 334 -21.81 13.89 0.92
N ASN A 335 -21.10 15.00 1.05
CA ASN A 335 -19.65 15.03 1.04
C ASN A 335 -19.09 14.95 2.46
N VAL A 336 -18.45 13.84 2.83
CA VAL A 336 -17.88 13.57 4.16
C VAL A 336 -16.35 13.71 4.10
N ASN A 337 -15.86 14.82 3.58
CA ASN A 337 -14.44 15.20 3.57
C ASN A 337 -14.16 16.29 4.60
N GLY A 338 -14.30 15.97 5.89
CA GLY A 338 -13.99 16.91 6.98
C GLY A 338 -12.50 16.92 7.34
N PRO A 339 -11.94 18.06 7.80
CA PRO A 339 -10.60 18.11 8.38
C PRO A 339 -10.51 17.17 9.60
N LEU A 340 -9.34 16.55 9.81
CA LEU A 340 -9.08 15.61 10.92
C LEU A 340 -9.37 16.18 12.32
N ASN A 341 -9.44 17.51 12.42
CA ASN A 341 -9.32 18.26 13.66
C ASN A 341 -10.68 18.68 14.21
N GLU A 342 -11.75 18.53 13.43
CA GLU A 342 -13.08 18.81 13.91
C GLU A 342 -13.60 17.58 14.66
N ARG A 343 -13.98 17.78 15.93
CA ARG A 343 -14.76 16.81 16.72
C ARG A 343 -16.18 16.63 16.15
N SER A 344 -16.39 16.85 14.86
CA SER A 344 -17.68 16.68 14.23
C SER A 344 -17.99 15.19 14.09
N ASP A 345 -19.27 14.85 14.22
CA ASP A 345 -19.77 13.50 13.97
C ASP A 345 -19.56 13.06 12.50
N CYS A 346 -19.16 14.01 11.63
CA CYS A 346 -18.77 13.87 10.24
C CYS A 346 -17.28 13.60 9.99
N ARG A 347 -16.69 12.71 10.78
CA ARG A 347 -15.36 12.14 10.47
C ARG A 347 -15.32 11.52 9.06
N ARG A 348 -14.33 11.94 8.28
CA ARG A 348 -13.98 11.30 7.01
C ARG A 348 -13.65 9.81 7.19
N PHE A 349 -13.88 9.02 6.16
CA PHE A 349 -13.58 7.61 6.13
C PHE A 349 -13.14 7.20 4.72
N TYR A 350 -12.46 6.06 4.65
CA TYR A 350 -11.87 5.60 3.40
C TYR A 350 -11.71 4.08 3.41
N ALA A 351 -12.15 3.43 2.33
CA ALA A 351 -11.99 2.01 2.12
C ALA A 351 -11.90 1.70 0.63
N TYR A 352 -10.90 0.93 0.22
CA TYR A 352 -10.70 0.50 -1.18
C TYR A 352 -10.30 -0.96 -1.30
N ARG A 353 -10.17 -1.64 -0.15
CA ARG A 353 -9.76 -3.03 -0.01
C ARG A 353 -10.78 -3.79 0.82
N THR A 354 -10.94 -5.08 0.53
CA THR A 354 -11.88 -5.96 1.22
C THR A 354 -11.67 -6.02 2.74
N ASP A 355 -10.44 -5.91 3.24
CA ASP A 355 -10.16 -5.90 4.69
C ASP A 355 -10.61 -4.62 5.42
N GLN A 356 -11.20 -3.66 4.71
CA GLN A 356 -11.76 -2.42 5.25
C GLN A 356 -13.30 -2.40 5.23
N ALA A 357 -13.95 -3.41 4.63
CA ALA A 357 -15.40 -3.45 4.41
C ALA A 357 -16.22 -3.33 5.72
N GLU A 358 -15.77 -3.99 6.79
CA GLU A 358 -16.45 -3.95 8.09
C GLU A 358 -16.46 -2.54 8.71
N SER A 359 -15.31 -1.86 8.69
CA SER A 359 -15.19 -0.47 9.18
C SER A 359 -15.98 0.51 8.32
N LEU A 360 -16.03 0.28 7.01
CA LEU A 360 -16.85 1.06 6.08
C LEU A 360 -18.34 0.88 6.40
N ASN A 361 -18.79 -0.37 6.54
CA ASN A 361 -20.17 -0.70 6.86
C ASN A 361 -20.62 -0.05 8.18
N ALA A 362 -19.83 -0.14 9.24
CA ALA A 362 -20.14 0.50 10.52
C ALA A 362 -20.33 2.02 10.39
N ARG A 363 -19.50 2.66 9.56
CA ARG A 363 -19.60 4.10 9.31
C ARG A 363 -20.84 4.45 8.49
N LEU A 364 -21.11 3.71 7.41
CA LEU A 364 -22.27 3.92 6.56
C LEU A 364 -23.58 3.67 7.31
N LYS A 365 -23.61 2.69 8.23
CA LYS A 365 -24.75 2.45 9.12
C LYS A 365 -25.04 3.63 10.03
N THR A 366 -24.01 4.33 10.50
CA THR A 366 -24.19 5.56 11.29
C THR A 366 -24.76 6.71 10.45
N LEU A 367 -24.37 6.79 9.16
CA LEU A 367 -24.80 7.87 8.27
C LEU A 367 -26.18 7.66 7.66
N THR A 368 -26.59 6.42 7.47
CA THR A 368 -27.81 6.05 6.72
C THR A 368 -28.84 5.28 7.54
N GLY A 369 -28.47 4.80 8.74
CA GLY A 369 -29.30 3.88 9.53
C GLY A 369 -29.30 2.43 9.03
N ARG A 370 -28.68 2.13 7.87
CA ARG A 370 -28.73 0.82 7.21
C ARG A 370 -27.35 0.19 7.06
N SER A 371 -27.29 -1.13 7.16
CA SER A 371 -26.09 -1.89 6.78
C SER A 371 -25.89 -1.82 5.27
N MET A 372 -24.64 -1.77 4.85
CA MET A 372 -24.21 -1.88 3.45
C MET A 372 -24.55 -3.25 2.90
N ASP A 373 -25.14 -3.28 1.70
CA ASP A 373 -25.53 -4.50 1.00
C ASP A 373 -24.37 -5.09 0.19
N HIS A 374 -23.56 -4.24 -0.46
CA HIS A 374 -22.40 -4.66 -1.25
C HIS A 374 -21.24 -3.67 -1.14
N PHE A 375 -20.01 -4.17 -1.27
CA PHE A 375 -18.81 -3.34 -1.38
C PHE A 375 -17.92 -3.81 -2.53
N GLU A 376 -17.65 -2.89 -3.46
CA GLU A 376 -16.78 -3.10 -4.61
C GLU A 376 -15.39 -2.48 -4.38
N PRO A 377 -14.35 -3.29 -4.05
CA PRO A 377 -13.00 -2.79 -3.88
C PRO A 377 -12.31 -2.60 -5.24
N GLY A 378 -12.20 -1.35 -5.69
CA GLY A 378 -11.56 -1.00 -6.97
C GLY A 378 -10.03 -1.07 -6.98
N GLY A 379 -9.36 -1.22 -5.83
CA GLY A 379 -7.90 -1.33 -5.79
C GLY A 379 -7.19 0.01 -6.01
N GLY A 380 -6.10 0.01 -6.79
CA GLY A 380 -5.20 1.16 -6.96
C GLY A 380 -5.81 2.33 -7.74
N SER A 381 -5.27 2.61 -8.93
CA SER A 381 -5.77 3.66 -9.81
C SER A 381 -6.68 3.06 -10.89
N VAL A 382 -7.97 3.44 -10.91
CA VAL A 382 -8.96 2.85 -11.84
C VAL A 382 -9.70 3.88 -12.66
N ARG A 383 -9.97 3.55 -13.93
CA ARG A 383 -10.71 4.42 -14.84
C ARG A 383 -12.22 4.31 -14.64
N SER A 384 -12.70 3.13 -14.31
CA SER A 384 -14.12 2.84 -14.13
C SER A 384 -14.36 1.76 -13.08
N ILE A 385 -15.56 1.76 -12.50
CA ILE A 385 -16.08 0.74 -11.60
C ILE A 385 -17.46 0.33 -12.10
N ALA A 386 -17.72 -0.97 -12.15
CA ALA A 386 -19.02 -1.55 -12.44
C ALA A 386 -19.71 -1.94 -11.13
N LEU A 387 -20.98 -1.56 -10.95
CA LEU A 387 -21.78 -1.90 -9.79
C LEU A 387 -23.06 -2.63 -10.23
N GLY A 388 -23.39 -3.71 -9.54
CA GLY A 388 -24.49 -4.60 -9.91
C GLY A 388 -24.16 -5.35 -11.19
N GLN A 389 -25.13 -5.46 -12.10
CA GLN A 389 -25.02 -6.22 -13.35
C GLN A 389 -24.61 -5.32 -14.54
N ALA A 390 -23.70 -4.38 -14.31
CA ALA A 390 -23.40 -3.31 -15.27
C ALA A 390 -22.89 -3.85 -16.62
N GLU A 391 -22.27 -5.03 -16.66
CA GLU A 391 -21.84 -5.72 -17.88
C GLU A 391 -22.99 -6.11 -18.82
N GLN A 392 -24.23 -6.16 -18.33
CA GLN A 392 -25.41 -6.51 -19.13
C GLN A 392 -26.02 -5.32 -19.87
N VAL A 393 -25.59 -4.10 -19.56
CA VAL A 393 -26.14 -2.87 -20.16
C VAL A 393 -25.32 -2.49 -21.39
N PRO A 394 -25.94 -2.40 -22.59
CA PRO A 394 -25.28 -1.92 -23.79
C PRO A 394 -24.69 -0.53 -23.60
N GLU A 395 -23.56 -0.23 -24.26
CA GLU A 395 -22.88 1.07 -24.06
C GLU A 395 -23.75 2.27 -24.46
N SER A 396 -24.66 2.08 -25.42
CA SER A 396 -25.63 3.09 -25.89
C SER A 396 -26.68 3.46 -24.85
N ASP A 397 -26.92 2.60 -23.86
CA ASP A 397 -28.09 2.68 -22.99
C ASP A 397 -27.75 3.36 -21.65
N TRP A 398 -26.48 3.70 -21.44
CA TRP A 398 -26.05 4.44 -20.27
C TRP A 398 -26.60 5.86 -20.28
N ILE A 399 -27.33 6.22 -19.24
CA ILE A 399 -27.68 7.61 -18.97
C ILE A 399 -26.44 8.30 -18.41
N VAL A 400 -25.79 9.08 -19.27
CA VAL A 400 -24.66 9.94 -18.95
C VAL A 400 -25.18 11.36 -18.76
N GLY A 401 -25.19 11.85 -17.53
CA GLY A 401 -25.53 13.25 -17.28
C GLY A 401 -26.40 13.49 -16.05
N GLY A 402 -26.37 14.73 -15.60
CA GLY A 402 -26.96 15.21 -14.37
C GLY A 402 -26.11 16.36 -13.83
N THR A 403 -26.71 17.55 -13.74
CA THR A 403 -26.02 18.78 -13.30
C THR A 403 -26.05 18.94 -11.79
N GLY A 404 -26.05 17.84 -11.03
CA GLY A 404 -25.89 17.87 -9.57
C GLY A 404 -24.79 18.86 -9.22
N GLU A 405 -25.15 19.89 -8.45
CA GLU A 405 -24.27 21.02 -8.20
C GLU A 405 -23.00 20.51 -7.52
N MET A 406 -21.86 20.78 -8.14
CA MET A 406 -20.58 20.59 -7.49
C MET A 406 -20.56 21.42 -6.20
N PRO A 407 -19.93 20.94 -5.12
CA PRO A 407 -19.47 21.85 -4.08
C PRO A 407 -18.72 22.98 -4.79
N LYS A 408 -19.05 24.25 -4.52
CA LYS A 408 -18.35 25.41 -5.09
C LYS A 408 -16.86 25.21 -4.83
N SER A 409 -16.13 24.73 -5.83
CA SER A 409 -14.69 24.51 -5.72
C SER A 409 -14.09 25.88 -5.53
N GLY A 410 -13.47 26.13 -4.38
CA GLY A 410 -12.80 27.41 -4.10
C GLY A 410 -11.57 27.68 -4.99
N ALA A 411 -11.30 26.84 -5.99
CA ALA A 411 -10.27 27.06 -6.97
C ALA A 411 -10.76 28.07 -8.01
N ASN A 412 -10.30 29.33 -7.89
CA ASN A 412 -10.48 30.33 -8.91
C ASN A 412 -9.83 29.85 -10.22
N GLN A 413 -10.50 30.04 -11.37
CA GLN A 413 -9.95 29.73 -12.71
C GLN A 413 -8.60 30.43 -13.02
N ALA A 414 -8.23 31.46 -12.25
CA ALA A 414 -6.96 32.16 -12.35
C ALA A 414 -5.76 31.38 -11.76
N GLU A 415 -5.98 30.24 -11.11
CA GLU A 415 -4.92 29.46 -10.46
C GLU A 415 -4.22 28.50 -11.44
N LEU A 416 -2.91 28.30 -11.23
CA LEU A 416 -2.14 27.33 -12.01
C LEU A 416 -2.71 25.91 -11.83
N PRO A 417 -2.90 25.13 -12.91
CA PRO A 417 -3.28 23.73 -12.81
C PRO A 417 -2.31 22.93 -11.95
N ALA A 418 -2.79 21.89 -11.26
CA ALA A 418 -1.92 20.99 -10.50
C ALA A 418 -1.07 20.12 -11.44
N GLY A 419 0.06 19.60 -10.94
CA GLY A 419 0.92 18.67 -11.68
C GLY A 419 1.53 19.29 -12.94
N MET A 420 1.79 18.47 -13.96
CA MET A 420 2.51 18.86 -15.19
C MET A 420 1.83 19.99 -15.97
N ALA A 421 0.50 20.01 -16.03
CA ALA A 421 -0.24 21.07 -16.71
C ALA A 421 0.07 22.47 -16.12
N GLY A 422 0.37 22.55 -14.82
CA GLY A 422 0.82 23.80 -14.19
C GLY A 422 2.21 24.23 -14.65
N PHE A 423 3.12 23.28 -14.85
CA PHE A 423 4.47 23.58 -15.36
C PHE A 423 4.44 23.95 -16.84
N GLU A 424 3.60 23.30 -17.63
CA GLU A 424 3.35 23.66 -19.02
C GLU A 424 2.75 25.06 -19.12
N ALA A 425 1.77 25.40 -18.27
CA ALA A 425 1.22 26.75 -18.19
C ALA A 425 2.29 27.79 -17.81
N LEU A 426 3.16 27.46 -16.84
CA LEU A 426 4.29 28.32 -16.48
C LEU A 426 5.29 28.50 -17.63
N ALA A 427 5.55 27.43 -18.39
CA ALA A 427 6.42 27.47 -19.55
C ALA A 427 5.82 28.30 -20.68
N ALA A 428 4.51 28.15 -20.96
CA ALA A 428 3.78 28.92 -21.95
C ALA A 428 3.76 30.43 -21.62
N ARG A 429 3.72 30.80 -20.34
CA ARG A 429 3.85 32.19 -19.87
C ARG A 429 5.29 32.74 -19.90
N GLY A 430 6.28 31.88 -20.17
CA GLY A 430 7.70 32.23 -20.16
C GLY A 430 8.28 32.44 -18.75
N ASP A 431 7.63 31.91 -17.71
CA ASP A 431 8.18 31.90 -16.35
C ASP A 431 9.22 30.77 -16.20
N LEU A 432 8.99 29.68 -16.93
CA LEU A 432 9.86 28.52 -17.04
C LEU A 432 10.18 28.26 -18.52
N ARG A 433 11.18 27.44 -18.78
CA ARG A 433 11.32 26.73 -20.07
C ARG A 433 11.86 25.34 -19.83
N LEU A 434 11.76 24.44 -20.80
CA LEU A 434 12.46 23.16 -20.72
C LEU A 434 13.98 23.40 -20.64
N ALA A 435 14.63 22.63 -19.77
CA ALA A 435 16.08 22.59 -19.67
C ALA A 435 16.65 21.72 -20.80
N THR A 436 17.78 22.14 -21.35
CA THR A 436 18.51 21.38 -22.36
C THR A 436 19.41 20.34 -21.72
N GLN A 437 19.88 19.36 -22.50
CA GLN A 437 20.85 18.37 -22.01
C GLN A 437 22.15 19.06 -21.54
N ALA A 438 22.62 20.07 -22.28
CA ALA A 438 23.84 20.80 -21.92
C ALA A 438 23.74 21.49 -20.55
N GLU A 439 22.56 21.98 -20.17
CA GLU A 439 22.33 22.60 -18.86
C GLU A 439 22.31 21.57 -17.73
N ILE A 440 21.71 20.41 -17.98
CA ILE A 440 21.76 19.29 -17.04
C ILE A 440 23.23 18.85 -16.83
N ASP A 441 23.99 18.70 -17.91
CA ASP A 441 25.40 18.30 -17.86
C ASP A 441 26.26 19.36 -17.16
N ALA A 442 26.00 20.65 -17.41
CA ALA A 442 26.68 21.74 -16.74
C ALA A 442 26.47 21.69 -15.22
N TRP A 443 25.24 21.42 -14.76
CA TRP A 443 24.99 21.23 -13.33
C TRP A 443 25.75 20.00 -12.80
N VAL A 444 25.71 18.87 -13.50
CA VAL A 444 26.38 17.62 -13.07
C VAL A 444 27.89 17.84 -12.94
N ASN A 445 28.51 18.50 -13.92
CA ASN A 445 29.93 18.82 -13.90
C ASN A 445 30.28 19.74 -12.72
N LYS A 446 29.48 20.78 -12.46
CA LYS A 446 29.68 21.67 -11.32
C LYS A 446 29.54 20.94 -9.98
N ALA A 447 28.54 20.08 -9.87
CA ALA A 447 28.32 19.24 -8.68
C ALA A 447 29.49 18.26 -8.46
N GLN A 448 30.03 17.69 -9.54
CA GLN A 448 31.16 16.75 -9.51
C GLN A 448 32.45 17.46 -9.08
N GLN A 449 32.71 18.66 -9.59
CA GLN A 449 33.85 19.51 -9.19
C GLN A 449 33.80 19.85 -7.69
N LYS A 450 32.62 20.21 -7.17
CA LYS A 450 32.43 20.53 -5.75
C LYS A 450 32.62 19.30 -4.84
N ARG A 451 32.48 18.09 -5.38
CA ARG A 451 32.48 16.82 -4.62
C ARG A 451 33.36 15.77 -5.31
N PRO A 452 34.69 15.97 -5.38
CA PRO A 452 35.58 15.03 -6.06
C PRO A 452 35.51 13.63 -5.40
N GLY A 453 35.46 12.59 -6.25
CA GLY A 453 35.36 11.20 -5.80
C GLY A 453 33.99 10.79 -5.23
N VAL A 454 32.95 11.62 -5.40
CA VAL A 454 31.56 11.24 -5.13
C VAL A 454 30.83 11.14 -6.46
N LYS A 455 30.23 9.99 -6.76
CA LYS A 455 29.38 9.83 -7.95
C LYS A 455 28.13 10.68 -7.79
N ILE A 456 27.95 11.66 -8.68
CA ILE A 456 26.74 12.48 -8.69
C ILE A 456 25.58 11.65 -9.30
N THR A 457 24.44 11.62 -8.60
CA THR A 457 23.20 11.04 -9.10
C THR A 457 22.12 12.10 -9.12
N HIS A 458 21.40 12.25 -10.24
CA HIS A 458 20.30 13.20 -10.38
C HIS A 458 19.07 12.52 -10.98
N ARG A 459 17.92 13.20 -10.90
CA ARG A 459 16.67 12.77 -11.52
C ARG A 459 16.26 13.62 -12.72
N MET A 460 17.04 14.64 -13.06
CA MET A 460 16.77 15.51 -14.21
C MET A 460 16.77 14.68 -15.51
N ARG A 461 15.77 14.93 -16.37
CA ARG A 461 15.61 14.35 -17.71
C ARG A 461 15.17 15.44 -18.66
N VAL A 462 15.71 15.47 -19.88
CA VAL A 462 15.19 16.34 -20.95
C VAL A 462 13.70 16.08 -21.14
N GLY A 463 12.91 17.14 -21.32
CA GLY A 463 11.45 17.07 -21.40
C GLY A 463 10.73 17.02 -20.05
N ASN A 464 11.44 16.84 -18.92
CA ASN A 464 10.86 16.88 -17.57
C ASN A 464 11.73 17.69 -16.58
N ALA A 465 12.69 18.45 -17.10
CA ALA A 465 13.49 19.40 -16.36
C ALA A 465 13.19 20.79 -16.90
N TYR A 466 13.01 21.77 -16.02
CA TYR A 466 12.69 23.14 -16.37
C TYR A 466 13.72 24.10 -15.79
N MET A 467 14.11 25.09 -16.59
CA MET A 467 14.89 26.24 -16.14
C MET A 467 13.95 27.32 -15.62
N VAL A 468 14.24 27.86 -14.43
CA VAL A 468 13.50 29.00 -13.86
C VAL A 468 14.00 30.29 -14.48
N LEU A 469 13.10 31.06 -15.09
CA LEU A 469 13.44 32.33 -15.76
C LEU A 469 12.97 33.55 -14.96
N LYS A 470 11.86 33.44 -14.24
CA LYS A 470 11.25 34.54 -13.47
C LYS A 470 10.81 34.07 -12.09
N GLN A 471 10.62 35.03 -11.17
CA GLN A 471 10.03 34.76 -9.86
C GLN A 471 8.60 34.30 -10.09
N THR A 472 8.32 33.04 -9.77
CA THR A 472 7.00 32.46 -9.97
C THR A 472 6.60 31.57 -8.79
N THR A 473 5.31 31.31 -8.65
CA THR A 473 4.80 30.33 -7.68
C THR A 473 4.59 29.02 -8.41
N LEU A 474 5.23 27.95 -7.92
CA LEU A 474 5.13 26.66 -8.58
C LEU A 474 3.73 26.08 -8.36
N PRO A 475 3.17 25.36 -9.35
CA PRO A 475 1.96 24.60 -9.13
C PRO A 475 2.22 23.64 -7.99
N ASN A 476 1.30 23.62 -7.05
CA ASN A 476 1.47 22.76 -5.90
C ASN A 476 1.34 21.30 -6.36
N ASN A 477 2.26 20.45 -5.90
CA ASN A 477 2.27 19.02 -6.18
C ASN A 477 2.19 18.21 -4.87
N GLN A 478 1.66 18.82 -3.81
CA GLN A 478 1.49 18.20 -2.49
C GLN A 478 0.85 16.81 -2.58
N ARG A 479 1.58 15.85 -2.00
CA ARG A 479 1.09 14.60 -1.38
C ARG A 479 0.11 13.75 -2.18
N SER A 480 0.60 13.10 -3.23
CA SER A 480 0.27 11.67 -3.30
C SER A 480 1.35 10.92 -2.50
N PRO A 481 1.04 10.27 -1.36
CA PRO A 481 2.00 9.51 -0.55
C PRO A 481 2.77 8.46 -1.35
N SER A 482 2.23 8.07 -2.50
CA SER A 482 2.89 7.25 -3.53
C SER A 482 4.23 7.82 -3.99
N LEU A 483 4.44 9.14 -3.91
CA LEU A 483 5.71 9.79 -4.27
C LEU A 483 6.80 9.58 -3.20
N ILE A 484 6.43 9.30 -1.95
CA ILE A 484 7.38 9.07 -0.83
C ILE A 484 7.81 7.60 -0.78
N SER A 485 7.01 6.66 -1.30
CA SER A 485 7.31 5.21 -1.27
C SER A 485 8.32 4.75 -2.34
N GLY A 486 8.94 5.67 -3.09
CA GLY A 486 10.03 5.35 -4.02
C GLY A 486 9.59 4.64 -5.30
N GLN A 487 8.30 4.38 -5.48
CA GLN A 487 7.73 3.91 -6.74
C GLN A 487 7.25 5.12 -7.55
N SER A 488 7.91 5.35 -8.70
CA SER A 488 7.49 6.28 -9.75
C SER A 488 7.65 7.77 -9.44
N GLY A 489 8.85 8.19 -9.02
CA GLY A 489 9.29 9.59 -9.12
C GLY A 489 9.51 10.10 -10.56
N SER A 490 9.05 9.37 -11.58
CA SER A 490 9.30 9.64 -13.00
C SER A 490 8.46 10.78 -13.59
N GLY A 491 7.53 11.35 -12.82
CA GLY A 491 6.63 12.41 -13.28
C GLY A 491 6.70 13.71 -12.48
N ILE A 492 7.57 13.82 -11.47
CA ILE A 492 7.79 15.12 -10.80
C ILE A 492 8.80 15.89 -11.65
N PRO A 493 8.46 17.09 -12.13
CA PRO A 493 9.41 17.92 -12.86
C PRO A 493 10.52 18.40 -11.93
N THR A 494 11.71 18.49 -12.49
CA THR A 494 12.89 19.01 -11.79
C THR A 494 13.13 20.45 -12.22
N LEU A 495 13.59 21.30 -11.29
CA LEU A 495 13.86 22.71 -11.59
C LEU A 495 15.36 22.97 -11.53
N LEU A 496 15.89 23.62 -12.55
CA LEU A 496 17.22 24.19 -12.56
C LEU A 496 17.10 25.69 -12.31
N LEU A 497 17.90 26.20 -11.39
CA LEU A 497 17.96 27.62 -11.06
C LEU A 497 19.27 28.21 -11.61
N PRO A 498 19.23 29.03 -12.67
CA PRO A 498 20.40 29.75 -13.17
C PRO A 498 21.02 30.63 -12.09
N SER A 499 22.29 31.00 -12.29
CA SER A 499 22.92 32.05 -11.49
C SER A 499 22.14 33.36 -11.63
N GLY A 500 21.92 34.06 -10.51
CA GLY A 500 21.18 35.32 -10.46
C GLY A 500 19.66 35.21 -10.67
N ALA A 501 19.12 34.05 -11.04
CA ALA A 501 17.67 33.88 -11.18
C ALA A 501 16.97 33.86 -9.80
N PRO A 502 15.79 34.47 -9.66
CA PRO A 502 15.04 34.44 -8.42
C PRO A 502 14.58 33.00 -8.12
N SER A 503 14.73 32.57 -6.86
CA SER A 503 14.18 31.28 -6.43
C SER A 503 12.65 31.29 -6.58
N PRO A 504 12.06 30.26 -7.19
CA PRO A 504 10.61 30.17 -7.26
C PRO A 504 10.03 29.99 -5.85
N ASN A 505 8.80 30.44 -5.64
CA ASN A 505 8.08 30.20 -4.41
C ASN A 505 7.64 28.72 -4.36
N ASN A 506 8.44 27.92 -3.67
CA ASN A 506 8.21 26.49 -3.42
C ASN A 506 7.71 26.31 -1.98
N ARG A 507 6.47 26.76 -1.70
CA ARG A 507 5.89 26.79 -0.35
C ARG A 507 6.01 25.47 0.41
N ASP A 508 6.04 24.35 -0.31
CA ASP A 508 5.96 23.01 0.27
C ASP A 508 7.29 22.24 0.24
N GLY A 509 8.32 22.77 -0.42
CA GLY A 509 9.66 22.17 -0.47
C GLY A 509 9.74 20.81 -1.17
N ILE A 510 8.69 20.37 -1.88
CA ILE A 510 8.60 19.03 -2.48
C ILE A 510 9.40 18.96 -3.78
N ILE A 511 9.44 20.05 -4.55
CA ILE A 511 10.13 20.10 -5.84
C ILE A 511 11.63 20.24 -5.60
N MET A 512 12.40 19.35 -6.23
CA MET A 512 13.86 19.42 -6.21
C MET A 512 14.32 20.59 -7.07
N LEU A 513 15.04 21.51 -6.45
CA LEU A 513 15.63 22.69 -7.09
C LEU A 513 17.15 22.50 -7.17
N TYR A 514 17.67 22.40 -8.38
CA TYR A 514 19.08 22.23 -8.71
C TYR A 514 19.70 23.60 -9.00
N ARG A 515 20.58 24.09 -8.13
CA ARG A 515 21.17 25.42 -8.28
C ARG A 515 22.45 25.34 -9.12
N MET A 516 22.43 25.98 -10.28
CA MET A 516 23.47 25.89 -11.32
C MET A 516 24.82 26.39 -10.82
N GLU A 517 24.84 27.54 -10.16
CA GLU A 517 26.06 28.19 -9.69
C GLU A 517 26.73 27.42 -8.54
N GLN A 518 25.93 26.94 -7.59
CA GLN A 518 26.43 26.27 -6.39
C GLN A 518 26.72 24.78 -6.61
N GLY A 519 26.27 24.18 -7.72
CA GLY A 519 26.42 22.74 -7.97
C GLY A 519 25.79 21.87 -6.88
N ASP A 520 24.73 22.37 -6.26
CA ASP A 520 23.97 21.65 -5.23
C ASP A 520 22.47 21.69 -5.54
N CYS A 521 21.67 21.14 -4.63
CA CYS A 521 20.24 21.10 -4.79
C CYS A 521 19.57 21.29 -3.43
N VAL A 522 18.30 21.67 -3.43
CA VAL A 522 17.46 21.80 -2.24
C VAL A 522 16.09 21.16 -2.47
N GLY A 523 15.52 20.53 -1.44
CA GLY A 523 14.19 19.90 -1.47
C GLY A 523 14.02 18.80 -0.41
N LEU A 524 12.78 18.34 -0.18
CA LEU A 524 12.44 17.30 0.82
C LEU A 524 13.18 15.96 0.63
N LEU A 525 13.69 15.71 -0.58
CA LEU A 525 14.52 14.55 -0.91
C LEU A 525 16.01 14.90 -1.00
N ASP A 526 16.52 15.91 -0.29
CA ASP A 526 17.93 16.36 -0.30
C ASP A 526 18.95 15.20 -0.20
N ARG A 527 18.60 14.11 0.51
CA ARG A 527 19.40 12.86 0.56
C ARG A 527 19.67 12.21 -0.81
N ALA A 528 18.90 12.54 -1.85
CA ALA A 528 19.03 11.98 -3.19
C ALA A 528 20.07 12.70 -4.08
N CYS A 529 20.50 13.91 -3.72
CA CYS A 529 21.57 14.59 -4.47
C CYS A 529 22.97 14.09 -4.12
N VAL A 530 23.09 13.25 -3.09
CA VAL A 530 24.35 12.63 -2.68
C VAL A 530 24.04 11.21 -2.22
N GLN A 531 24.31 10.20 -3.05
CA GLN A 531 24.55 8.89 -2.48
C GLN A 531 25.79 9.00 -1.56
N ARG A 532 25.59 8.82 -0.25
CA ARG A 532 26.69 8.75 0.72
C ARG A 532 27.74 7.78 0.19
N ARG A 533 29.02 8.17 0.29
CA ARG A 533 30.15 7.23 0.20
C ARG A 533 29.78 6.02 1.06
N SER A 534 29.74 4.84 0.46
CA SER A 534 30.04 3.63 1.21
C SER A 534 31.51 3.80 1.58
N ALA A 535 31.80 4.35 2.77
CA ALA A 535 33.17 4.51 3.21
C ALA A 535 33.83 3.13 3.15
N LYS A 536 34.80 2.94 2.24
CA LYS A 536 35.77 1.87 2.36
C LYS A 536 36.57 2.23 3.61
N ILE A 537 36.19 1.66 4.75
CA ILE A 537 37.10 1.56 5.88
C ILE A 537 38.16 0.54 5.41
N VAL A 538 39.27 1.06 4.88
CA VAL A 538 40.49 0.27 4.77
C VAL A 538 41.07 0.29 6.18
N ILE A 539 40.79 -0.76 6.95
CA ILE A 539 41.54 -1.03 8.18
C ILE A 539 42.91 -1.48 7.69
N LYS A 540 43.94 -0.69 8.00
CA LYS A 540 45.35 -1.09 7.83
C LYS A 540 45.72 -2.12 8.88
#